data_AF-A0A094CIF4-F1
#
_entry.id   AF-A0A094CIF4-F1
#
_cell.length_a   1.000
_cell.length_b   1.000
_cell.length_c   1.000
_cell.angle_alpha   90.00
_cell.angle_beta   90.00
_cell.angle_gamma   90.00
#
_symmetry.space_group_name_H-M   'P 1'
#
loop_
_entity.id
_entity.type
_entity.pdbx_description
1 polymer ?
#
loop_
_entity_poly.entity_id
_entity_poly.type
_entity_poly.pdbx_seq_one_letter_code
_entity_poly.pdbx_strand_id
1 'polypeptide(L)' 'MFITATQQDEKYTSLTPPQKAAFDRAMAHAAKGDYKKATDSFIKDSRDIGFANPWNMQVRMPDNVTVGHFRQILLGFCSK' A
#
# COMPACT_ATOMS: atom_id res chain seq x y z
N MET A 1 -12.32 -2.51 8.48
CA MET A 1 -12.82 -1.11 8.43
C MET A 1 -12.51 -0.55 7.06
N PHE A 2 -13.53 -0.09 6.33
CA PHE A 2 -13.34 0.67 5.09
C PHE A 2 -13.16 2.14 5.45
N ILE A 3 -12.03 2.74 5.05
CA ILE A 3 -11.77 4.17 5.21
C ILE A 3 -12.20 4.90 3.94
N THR A 4 -12.84 6.07 4.09
CA THR A 4 -13.35 6.87 2.98
C THR A 4 -12.19 7.37 2.09
N ALA A 5 -12.48 7.77 0.85
CA ALA A 5 -11.47 8.32 -0.05
C ALA A 5 -10.70 9.50 0.58
N THR A 6 -11.42 10.39 1.27
CA THR A 6 -10.83 11.52 2.01
C THR A 6 -9.86 11.07 3.09
N GLN A 7 -10.21 10.07 3.89
CA GLN A 7 -9.32 9.52 4.93
C GLN A 7 -8.09 8.83 4.34
N GLN A 8 -8.23 8.21 3.16
CA GLN A 8 -7.11 7.65 2.43
C GLN A 8 -6.15 8.75 1.96
N ASP A 9 -6.69 9.87 1.47
CA ASP A 9 -5.90 11.01 1.00
C ASP A 9 -5.18 11.70 2.16
N GLU A 10 -5.83 11.88 3.31
CA GLU A 10 -5.20 12.40 4.53
C GLU A 10 -4.05 11.51 4.99
N LYS A 11 -4.26 10.18 5.04
CA LYS A 11 -3.21 9.20 5.36
C LYS A 11 -2.06 9.25 4.36
N TYR A 12 -2.35 9.24 3.07
CA TYR A 12 -1.33 9.34 2.03
C TYR A 12 -0.54 10.66 2.16
N THR A 13 -1.21 11.77 2.45
CA THR A 13 -0.57 13.08 2.61
C THR A 13 0.35 13.11 3.82
N SER A 14 -0.01 12.39 4.89
CA SER A 14 0.81 12.24 6.11
C SER A 14 2.09 11.41 5.91
N LEU A 15 2.21 10.68 4.80
CA LEU A 15 3.40 9.90 4.48
C LEU A 15 4.57 10.81 4.10
N THR A 16 5.78 10.36 4.44
CA THR A 16 7.02 11.02 4.02
C THR A 16 7.26 10.84 2.51
N PRO A 17 8.06 11.70 1.85
CA PRO A 17 8.37 11.56 0.43
C PRO A 17 8.83 10.15 -0.01
N PRO A 18 9.74 9.44 0.71
CA PRO A 18 10.13 8.08 0.33
C PRO A 18 8.99 7.07 0.47
N GLN A 19 8.13 7.20 1.48
CA GLN A 19 6.96 6.34 1.67
C GLN A 19 5.92 6.54 0.55
N LYS A 20 5.70 7.80 0.12
CA LYS A 20 4.83 8.12 -1.03
C LYS A 20 5.35 7.48 -2.31
N ALA A 21 6.66 7.56 -2.56
CA ALA A 21 7.27 6.94 -3.73
C ALA A 21 7.10 5.40 -3.74
N ALA A 22 7.27 4.75 -2.59
CA ALA A 22 7.02 3.32 -2.43
C ALA A 22 5.54 2.95 -2.69
N PHE A 23 4.63 3.77 -2.14
CA PHE A 23 3.20 3.60 -2.33
C PHE A 23 2.77 3.76 -3.79
N ASP A 24 3.24 4.82 -4.46
CA ASP A 24 2.90 5.11 -5.86
C ASP A 24 3.43 4.01 -6.79
N ARG A 25 4.61 3.46 -6.49
CA ARG A 25 5.17 2.32 -7.23
C ARG A 25 4.29 1.08 -7.10
N ALA A 26 3.84 0.75 -5.89
CA ALA A 26 2.92 -0.35 -5.67
C ALA A 26 1.58 -0.13 -6.40
N MET A 27 1.02 1.08 -6.32
CA MET A 27 -0.21 1.44 -7.03
C MET A 27 -0.07 1.35 -8.55
N ALA A 28 1.10 1.71 -9.11
CA ALA A 28 1.36 1.58 -10.54
C ALA A 28 1.37 0.10 -11.01
N HIS A 29 1.84 -0.82 -10.18
CA HIS A 29 1.74 -2.26 -10.46
C HIS A 29 0.29 -2.76 -10.33
N ALA A 30 -0.45 -2.29 -9.31
CA ALA A 30 -1.85 -2.66 -9.12
C ALA A 30 -2.76 -2.15 -10.25
N ALA A 31 -2.47 -0.95 -10.79
CA ALA A 31 -3.18 -0.41 -11.95
C ALA A 31 -3.02 -1.27 -13.21
N LYS A 32 -1.95 -2.08 -13.30
CA LYS A 32 -1.73 -3.06 -14.38
C LYS A 32 -2.43 -4.39 -14.12
N GLY A 33 -3.14 -4.54 -13.00
CA GLY A 33 -3.72 -5.81 -12.54
C GLY A 33 -2.70 -6.74 -11.85
N ASP A 34 -1.43 -6.34 -11.76
CA ASP A 34 -0.35 -7.12 -11.16
C ASP A 34 -0.27 -6.87 -9.63
N TYR A 35 -1.36 -7.20 -8.92
CA TYR A 35 -1.49 -6.95 -7.46
C TYR A 35 -0.45 -7.71 -6.61
N LYS A 36 -0.03 -8.89 -7.07
CA LYS A 36 1.04 -9.66 -6.42
C LYS A 36 2.37 -8.91 -6.45
N LYS A 37 2.80 -8.45 -7.63
CA LYS A 37 4.03 -7.64 -7.76
C LYS A 37 3.92 -6.31 -7.04
N ALA A 38 2.73 -5.69 -7.05
CA ALA A 38 2.46 -4.47 -6.32
C ALA A 38 2.75 -4.64 -4.83
N THR A 39 2.26 -5.74 -4.25
CA THR A 39 2.49 -6.11 -2.85
C THR A 39 3.97 -6.39 -2.60
N ASP A 40 4.61 -7.22 -3.42
CA ASP A 40 6.03 -7.57 -3.25
C ASP A 40 6.93 -6.32 -3.32
N SER A 41 6.65 -5.40 -4.24
CA SER A 41 7.36 -4.12 -4.33
C SER A 41 7.15 -3.27 -3.08
N PHE A 42 5.91 -3.18 -2.59
CA PHE A 42 5.60 -2.41 -1.39
C PHE A 42 6.31 -2.99 -0.15
N ILE A 43 6.26 -4.31 0.04
CA ILE A 43 6.94 -4.99 1.16
C ILE A 43 8.44 -4.74 1.10
N LYS A 44 9.04 -4.82 -0.10
CA LYS A 44 10.46 -4.55 -0.31
C LYS A 44 10.82 -3.12 0.05
N ASP A 45 10.14 -2.14 -0.56
CA ASP A 45 10.39 -0.72 -0.28
C ASP A 45 10.12 -0.40 1.20
N SER A 46 9.17 -1.09 1.83
CA SER A 46 8.87 -0.93 3.25
C SER A 46 9.92 -1.51 4.20
N ARG A 47 10.58 -2.60 3.81
CA ARG A 47 11.78 -3.11 4.50
C ARG A 47 12.93 -2.12 4.41
N ASP A 48 13.12 -1.52 3.24
CA ASP A 48 14.24 -0.63 2.97
C ASP A 48 14.06 0.74 3.67
N ILE A 49 12.83 1.27 3.69
CA ILE A 49 12.49 2.59 4.27
C ILE A 49 12.07 2.48 5.76
N GLY A 50 11.56 1.32 6.20
CA GLY A 50 11.16 1.08 7.59
C GLY A 50 9.81 1.71 7.99
N PHE A 51 8.79 1.66 7.14
CA PHE A 51 7.49 2.31 7.40
C PHE A 51 6.29 1.38 7.60
N ALA A 52 6.44 0.10 7.28
CA ALA A 52 5.45 -0.93 7.54
C ALA A 52 6.15 -2.23 7.93
N ASN A 53 5.50 -3.01 8.80
CA ASN A 53 6.08 -4.24 9.31
C ASN A 53 5.86 -5.40 8.30
N PRO A 54 6.90 -5.87 7.61
CA PRO A 54 6.79 -6.82 6.49
C PRO A 54 6.17 -8.15 6.89
N TRP A 55 6.38 -8.54 8.15
CA TRP A 55 5.90 -9.79 8.73
C TRP A 55 4.37 -9.82 8.89
N ASN A 56 3.74 -8.66 9.11
CA ASN A 56 2.29 -8.53 9.11
C ASN A 56 1.72 -8.18 7.73
N MET A 57 2.59 -7.82 6.78
CA MET A 57 2.24 -7.49 5.39
C MET A 57 2.32 -8.70 4.44
N GLN A 58 2.20 -9.94 4.92
CA GLN A 58 1.69 -10.99 4.04
C GLN A 58 0.25 -10.63 3.69
N VAL A 59 0.09 -9.71 2.73
CA VAL A 59 -1.19 -9.22 2.29
C VAL A 59 -1.90 -10.42 1.69
N ARG A 60 -2.84 -11.00 2.42
CA ARG A 60 -3.87 -11.88 1.85
C ARG A 60 -4.70 -11.00 0.94
N MET A 61 -4.19 -10.75 -0.27
CA MET A 61 -4.93 -10.07 -1.31
C MET A 61 -6.08 -11.00 -1.70
N PRO A 62 -7.34 -10.59 -1.49
CA PRO A 62 -8.46 -11.38 -1.95
C PRO A 62 -8.41 -11.47 -3.49
N ASP A 63 -8.83 -12.60 -4.05
CA ASP A 63 -8.74 -12.86 -5.51
C ASP A 63 -9.50 -11.83 -6.37
N ASN A 64 -10.44 -11.09 -5.77
CA ASN A 64 -11.25 -10.04 -6.40
C ASN A 64 -10.87 -8.61 -5.96
N VAL A 65 -9.61 -8.39 -5.59
CA VAL A 65 -9.17 -7.06 -5.13
C VAL A 65 -9.30 -6.02 -6.25
N THR A 66 -9.90 -4.88 -5.91
CA THR A 66 -9.90 -3.70 -6.79
C THR A 66 -8.76 -2.78 -6.42
N VAL A 67 -8.33 -1.93 -7.34
CA VAL A 67 -7.29 -0.91 -7.09
C VAL A 67 -7.62 -0.06 -5.86
N GLY A 68 -8.89 0.31 -5.68
CA GLY A 68 -9.34 1.07 -4.50
C GLY A 68 -9.22 0.28 -3.19
N HIS A 69 -9.56 -1.01 -3.20
CA HIS A 69 -9.42 -1.86 -2.02
C HIS A 69 -7.94 -2.11 -1.70
N PHE A 70 -7.10 -2.30 -2.73
CA PHE A 70 -5.66 -2.43 -2.57
C PHE A 70 -5.03 -1.19 -1.93
N ARG A 71 -5.39 -0.01 -2.44
CA ARG A 71 -4.96 1.29 -1.90
C ARG A 71 -5.24 1.38 -0.40
N GLN A 72 -6.45 1.01 -0.02
CA GLN A 72 -6.90 1.04 1.37
C GLN A 72 -6.08 0.10 2.27
N ILE A 73 -5.83 -1.12 1.79
CA ILE A 73 -5.02 -2.12 2.51
C ILE A 73 -3.61 -1.57 2.76
N LEU A 74 -2.96 -1.04 1.73
CA LEU A 74 -1.62 -0.46 1.83
C LEU A 74 -1.56 0.68 2.87
N LEU A 75 -2.51 1.62 2.81
CA LEU A 75 -2.60 2.74 3.78
C LEU A 75 -2.94 2.30 5.21
N GLY A 76 -3.53 1.11 5.36
CA GLY A 76 -3.73 0.45 6.64
C GLY A 76 -2.43 -0.01 7.27
N PHE A 77 -1.46 -0.44 6.44
CA PHE A 77 -0.15 -0.92 6.88
C PHE A 77 0.90 0.17 7.04
N CYS A 78 0.74 1.33 6.39
CA CYS A 78 1.56 2.49 6.68
C CYS A 78 1.34 2.91 8.14
N SER A 79 2.33 2.61 8.98
CA SER A 79 2.43 3.14 10.35
C SER A 79 2.73 4.64 10.28
N LYS A 80 2.15 5.42 11.19
CA LYS A 80 2.63 6.80 11.44
C LYS A 80 4.05 6.77 11.96
#